data_AF-Q79FA5-F1
#
_entry.id   AF-Q79FA5-F1
#
_cell.length_a   1.000
_cell.length_b   1.000
_cell.length_c   1.000
_cell.angle_alpha   90.00
_cell.angle_beta   90.00
_cell.angle_gamma   90.00
#
_symmetry.space_group_name_H-M   'P 1'
#
loop_
_entity.id
_entity.type
_entity.pdbx_description
1 polymer ?
#
loop_
_entity_poly.entity_id
_entity_poly.type
_entity_poly.pdbx_seq_one_letter_code
_entity_poly.pdbx_strand_id
1 'polypeptide(L)' 'MDVIRWARRLAVVAGTAAAVTTPGLLSAHVPMVSAEPCPDVEVVFARGTGEPPGIGSVGGLFVDALRFPGWRQVTRGLRR' A
#
# COMPACT_ATOMS: atom_id res chain seq x y z
N MET A 1 3.96 -53.85 22.27
CA MET A 1 4.38 -52.90 23.34
C MET A 1 5.19 -51.73 22.75
N ASP A 2 5.99 -51.97 21.70
CA ASP A 2 6.84 -50.96 21.07
C ASP A 2 6.09 -49.84 20.34
N VAL A 3 4.99 -50.17 19.67
CA VAL A 3 4.19 -49.19 18.91
C VAL A 3 3.64 -48.09 19.83
N ILE A 4 3.11 -48.44 21.00
CA ILE A 4 2.58 -47.47 21.99
C ILE A 4 3.71 -46.59 22.54
N ARG A 5 4.90 -47.16 22.78
CA ARG A 5 6.08 -46.39 23.24
C ARG A 5 6.57 -45.43 22.16
N TRP A 6 6.62 -45.87 20.90
CA TRP A 6 6.98 -45.02 19.76
C TRP A 6 5.96 -43.88 19.55
N ALA A 7 4.66 -44.18 19.58
CA ALA A 7 3.62 -43.17 19.46
C ALA A 7 3.72 -42.10 20.56
N ARG A 8 3.95 -42.50 21.82
CA ARG A 8 4.18 -41.54 22.92
C ARG A 8 5.41 -40.68 22.70
N ARG A 9 6.53 -41.25 22.24
CA ARG A 9 7.75 -40.50 21.92
C ARG A 9 7.51 -39.48 20.82
N LEU A 10 6.84 -39.88 19.73
CA LEU A 10 6.50 -38.98 18.63
C LEU A 10 5.58 -37.84 19.09
N ALA A 11 4.57 -38.13 19.91
CA ALA A 11 3.68 -37.12 20.48
C ALA A 11 4.43 -36.12 21.37
N VAL A 12 5.37 -36.59 22.20
CA VAL A 12 6.22 -35.71 23.02
C VAL A 12 7.11 -34.83 22.15
N VAL A 13 7.78 -35.39 21.14
CA VAL A 13 8.62 -34.61 20.21
C VAL A 13 7.80 -33.55 19.47
N ALA A 14 6.64 -33.92 18.92
CA ALA A 14 5.73 -32.99 18.24
C ALA A 14 5.25 -31.88 19.18
N GLY A 15 4.86 -32.23 20.42
CA GLY A 15 4.45 -31.26 21.44
C GLY A 15 5.56 -30.29 21.82
N THR A 16 6.79 -30.77 22.01
CA THR A 16 7.94 -29.90 22.31
C THR A 16 8.30 -28.99 21.14
N ALA A 17 8.23 -29.47 19.90
CA ALA A 17 8.47 -28.66 18.72
C ALA A 17 7.44 -27.52 18.59
N ALA A 18 6.16 -27.80 18.82
CA ALA A 18 5.11 -26.79 18.82
C ALA A 18 5.30 -25.76 19.95
N ALA A 19 5.67 -26.20 21.17
CA ALA A 19 5.88 -25.30 22.29
C ALA A 19 7.05 -24.33 22.08
N VAL A 20 8.10 -24.74 21.34
CA VAL A 20 9.26 -23.88 21.05
C VAL A 20 8.97 -22.87 19.95
N THR A 21 8.14 -23.19 18.96
CA THR A 21 7.85 -22.27 17.84
C THR A 21 6.80 -21.22 18.17
N THR A 22 5.86 -21.53 19.07
CA THR A 22 4.72 -20.64 19.40
C THR A 22 5.15 -19.25 19.92
N PRO A 23 6.11 -19.11 20.84
CA PRO A 23 6.52 -17.80 21.35
C PRO A 23 7.13 -16.89 20.28
N GLY A 24 7.82 -17.46 19.28
CA GLY A 24 8.40 -16.70 18.18
C GLY A 24 7.35 -16.05 17.29
N LEU A 25 6.20 -16.70 17.12
CA LEU A 25 5.04 -16.15 16.40
C LEU A 25 4.34 -15.05 17.22
N LEU A 26 4.24 -15.20 18.54
CA LEU A 26 3.65 -14.14 19.39
C LEU A 26 4.58 -12.94 19.62
N SER A 27 5.90 -13.14 19.60
CA SER A 27 6.89 -12.06 19.70
C SER A 27 7.30 -11.46 18.35
N ALA A 28 6.68 -11.88 17.25
CA ALA A 28 6.85 -11.23 15.97
C ALA A 28 6.32 -9.79 16.09
N HIS A 29 7.23 -8.85 16.37
CA HIS A 29 6.96 -7.43 16.37
C HIS A 29 6.67 -7.03 14.93
N VAL A 30 5.39 -6.99 14.56
CA VAL A 30 4.97 -6.42 13.28
C VAL A 30 5.09 -4.90 13.43
N PRO A 31 6.02 -4.24 12.72
CA PRO A 31 6.09 -2.79 12.78
C PRO A 31 4.73 -2.24 12.31
N MET A 32 4.11 -1.41 13.15
CA MET A 32 2.93 -0.67 12.74
C MET A 32 3.37 0.34 11.69
N VAL A 33 2.96 0.11 10.44
CA VAL A 33 3.18 1.05 9.35
C VAL A 33 1.88 1.80 9.14
N SER A 34 1.89 3.11 9.36
CA SER A 34 0.83 3.97 8.84
C SER A 34 1.24 4.42 7.45
N ALA A 35 0.34 4.32 6.48
CA ALA A 35 0.54 5.04 5.24
C ALA A 35 0.55 6.53 5.53
N GLU A 36 1.43 7.26 4.84
CA GLU A 36 1.33 8.72 4.78
C GLU A 36 -0.03 9.09 4.18
N PRO A 37 -0.71 10.17 4.63
CA PRO A 37 -1.93 10.65 4.00
C PRO A 37 -1.78 10.75 2.47
N CYS A 38 -2.52 9.92 1.74
CA CYS A 38 -2.53 9.91 0.28
C CYS A 38 -3.57 10.92 -0.24
N PRO A 39 -3.21 11.79 -1.21
CA PRO A 39 -4.20 12.64 -1.87
C PRO A 39 -5.14 11.80 -2.76
N ASP A 40 -6.38 12.26 -2.94
CA ASP A 40 -7.33 11.62 -3.87
C ASP A 40 -6.83 11.66 -5.33
N VAL A 41 -6.03 12.67 -5.67
CA VAL A 41 -5.46 12.89 -7.00
C VAL A 41 -4.03 13.41 -6.87
N GLU A 42 -3.09 12.76 -7.56
CA GLU A 42 -1.70 13.22 -7.71
C GLU A 42 -1.40 13.48 -9.20
N VAL A 43 -0.65 14.55 -9.48
CA VAL A 43 -0.33 14.97 -10.85
C VAL A 43 1.18 15.07 -11.01
N VAL A 44 1.72 14.29 -11.95
CA VAL A 44 3.11 14.37 -12.38
C VAL A 44 3.14 14.84 -13.83
N PHE A 45 3.86 15.94 -14.07
CA PHE A 45 3.93 16.56 -15.40
C PHE A 45 5.38 16.84 -15.79
N ALA A 46 5.75 16.42 -17.01
CA ALA A 46 7.04 16.72 -17.60
C ALA A 46 6.95 18.04 -18.38
N ARG A 47 7.79 19.02 -18.01
CA ARG A 47 7.92 20.25 -18.80
C ARG A 47 8.46 19.97 -20.20
N GLY A 48 8.13 20.83 -21.15
CA GLY A 48 8.72 20.83 -22.49
C GLY A 48 10.17 21.30 -22.51
N THR A 49 10.81 21.08 -23.66
CA THR A 49 12.20 21.50 -23.92
C THR A 49 12.29 23.03 -23.92
N GLY A 50 13.29 23.59 -23.22
CA GLY A 50 13.50 25.04 -23.16
C GLY A 50 12.66 25.77 -22.11
N GLU A 51 11.73 25.09 -21.45
CA GLU A 51 10.98 25.68 -20.33
C GLU A 51 11.84 25.77 -19.06
N PRO A 52 11.61 26.81 -18.24
CA PRO A 52 12.28 26.95 -16.95
C PRO A 52 11.93 25.76 -16.02
N PRO A 53 12.71 25.51 -14.96
CA PRO A 53 12.42 24.47 -13.99
C PRO A 53 10.99 24.58 -13.42
N GLY A 54 10.28 23.44 -13.35
CA GLY A 54 8.90 23.36 -12.90
C GLY A 54 8.04 22.50 -13.83
N ILE A 55 6.72 22.65 -13.73
CA ILE A 55 5.71 21.93 -14.53
C ILE A 55 5.45 22.53 -15.91
N GLY A 56 6.09 23.66 -16.25
CA GLY A 56 5.84 24.37 -17.50
C GLY A 56 4.48 25.07 -17.57
N SER A 57 4.26 25.86 -18.62
CA SER A 57 3.04 26.66 -18.79
C SER A 57 1.79 25.78 -18.95
N VAL A 58 1.92 24.68 -19.69
CA VAL A 58 0.83 23.73 -19.91
C VAL A 58 0.50 22.96 -18.63
N GLY A 59 1.52 22.50 -17.89
CA GLY A 59 1.31 21.79 -16.63
C GLY A 59 0.61 22.67 -15.60
N GLY A 60 0.94 23.96 -15.53
CA GLY A 60 0.26 24.93 -14.67
C GLY A 60 -1.24 25.02 -14.97
N LEU A 61 -1.59 25.26 -16.22
CA LEU A 61 -2.99 25.34 -16.65
C LEU A 61 -3.76 24.03 -16.42
N PHE A 62 -3.09 22.88 -16.59
CA PHE A 62 -3.68 21.57 -16.31
C PHE A 62 -4.00 21.39 -14.82
N VAL A 63 -3.06 21.72 -13.93
CA VAL A 63 -3.26 21.65 -12.47
C VAL A 63 -4.37 22.60 -12.04
N ASP A 64 -4.44 23.81 -12.60
CA ASP A 64 -5.51 24.76 -12.29
C ASP A 64 -6.88 24.26 -12.75
N ALA A 65 -6.95 23.62 -13.92
CA ALA A 65 -8.19 22.99 -14.40
C ALA A 65 -8.68 21.85 -13.50
N LEU A 66 -7.77 21.06 -12.93
CA LEU A 66 -8.09 19.99 -11.98
C LEU A 66 -8.57 20.53 -10.62
N ARG A 67 -8.02 21.66 -10.18
CA ARG A 67 -8.43 22.33 -8.93
C ARG A 67 -9.79 23.00 -9.04
N PHE A 68 -10.25 23.31 -10.25
CA PHE A 68 -11.51 23.98 -10.44
C PHE A 68 -12.69 23.01 -10.17
N PRO A 69 -13.55 23.28 -9.17
CA PRO A 69 -14.70 22.41 -8.86
C PRO A 69 -15.73 22.36 -9.99
N GLY A 70 -15.65 23.29 -10.95
CA GLY A 70 -16.56 23.41 -12.08
C GLY A 70 -16.25 22.51 -13.28
N TRP A 71 -15.39 21.50 -13.18
CA TRP A 71 -15.25 20.48 -14.24
C TRP A 71 -16.60 19.85 -14.65
N ARG A 72 -17.58 19.83 -13.72
CA ARG A 72 -18.96 19.42 -14.01
C ARG A 72 -19.60 20.23 -15.15
N GLN A 73 -19.25 21.50 -15.32
CA GLN A 73 -19.80 22.36 -16.37
C GLN A 73 -19.27 21.96 -17.75
N VAL A 74 -18.01 21.54 -17.85
CA VAL A 74 -17.43 21.05 -19.12
C VAL A 74 -18.19 19.82 -19.62
N THR A 75 -18.45 18.85 -18.74
CA THR A 75 -19.22 17.65 -19.10
C THR A 75 -20.70 17.92 -19.40
N ARG A 76 -21.30 18.99 -18.85
CA ARG A 76 -22.67 19.40 -19.17
C ARG A 76 -22.76 20.16 -20.50
N GLY A 77 -21.74 20.94 -20.86
CA GLY A 77 -21.68 21.67 -22.13
C GLY A 77 -21.63 20.75 -23.35
N LEU A 78 -20.99 19.59 -23.24
CA LEU A 78 -20.91 18.56 -24.29
C LEU A 78 -22.24 17.82 -24.55
N ARG A 79 -23.28 18.03 -23.74
CA ARG A 79 -24.59 17.39 -23.89
C ARG A 79 -25.68 18.27 -24.52
N ARG A 80 -25.36 19.50 -24.90
CA ARG A 80 -26.24 20.36 -25.71
C ARG A 80 -25.70 20.44 -27.13
#